data_AF-A0AAU2RVP4-F1
#
_entry.id   AF-A0AAU2RVP4-F1
#
_cell.length_a   1.000
_cell.length_b   1.000
_cell.length_c   1.000
_cell.angle_alpha   90.00
_cell.angle_beta   90.00
_cell.angle_gamma   90.00
#
_symmetry.space_group_name_H-M   'P 1'
#
loop_
_entity.id
_entity.type
_entity.pdbx_description
1 polymer ?
#
loop_
_entity_poly.entity_id
_entity_poly.type
_entity_poly.pdbx_seq_one_letter_code
_entity_poly.pdbx_strand_id
1 'polypeptide(L)'
;MPPTPSHAPHRSESDPAGRTARPDFTRLRAASLLHPPRSTTPPDALAADVLRIVSDSRTPVFVTVHAGGRIRYGYWRPVDSATGRGGCYVALPTDVCEELRSGGRIAWGEPVTDPSKTTCRVTLAHTPARAGREEGSAA
;
A
#
# COMPACT_ATOMS: atom_id res chain seq x y z
N MET A 1 67.67 6.43 58.79
CA MET A 1 67.69 5.27 57.88
C MET A 1 66.31 5.13 57.25
N PRO A 2 66.15 5.40 55.94
CA PRO A 2 64.98 5.02 55.16
C PRO A 2 65.17 3.61 54.58
N PRO A 3 64.08 2.88 54.27
CA PRO A 3 63.62 2.96 52.88
C PRO A 3 62.09 2.99 52.74
N THR A 4 61.61 3.94 51.94
CA THR A 4 60.34 3.80 51.20
C THR A 4 60.61 4.20 49.75
N PRO A 5 60.49 3.24 48.84
CA PRO A 5 59.67 3.47 47.67
C PRO A 5 58.77 2.25 47.43
N SER A 6 57.48 2.37 47.73
CA SER A 6 56.48 1.43 47.22
C SER A 6 55.75 2.12 46.08
N HIS A 7 56.22 1.86 44.88
CA HIS A 7 55.66 2.33 43.62
C HIS A 7 54.23 1.78 43.46
N ALA A 8 53.34 2.66 42.99
CA ALA A 8 51.98 2.43 42.48
C ALA A 8 51.92 1.20 41.52
N PRO A 9 50.75 0.58 41.24
CA PRO A 9 49.49 1.27 40.97
C PRO A 9 48.21 0.66 41.57
N HIS A 10 47.27 1.56 41.80
CA HIS A 10 45.82 1.39 41.66
C HIS A 10 45.35 -0.03 41.32
N ARG A 11 44.86 -0.76 42.33
CA ARG A 11 43.91 -1.85 42.14
C ARG A 11 42.58 -1.44 42.76
N SER A 12 41.76 -0.78 41.95
CA SER A 12 40.32 -0.83 42.13
C SER A 12 39.91 -2.27 41.83
N GLU A 13 39.80 -3.07 42.87
CA GLU A 13 39.11 -4.36 42.82
C GLU A 13 37.62 -4.10 42.60
N SER A 14 37.15 -4.62 41.46
CA SER A 14 35.90 -5.37 41.26
C SER A 14 34.66 -4.82 41.99
N ASP A 15 33.64 -4.29 41.31
CA ASP A 15 32.81 -5.09 40.41
C ASP A 15 31.85 -4.17 39.62
N PRO A 16 31.97 -4.06 38.29
CA PRO A 16 30.87 -3.63 37.46
C PRO A 16 30.13 -4.83 36.88
N ALA A 17 29.07 -5.22 37.58
CA ALA A 17 27.94 -5.90 36.98
C ALA A 17 27.48 -5.16 35.72
N GLY A 18 27.05 -5.93 34.73
CA GLY A 18 26.16 -5.39 33.70
C GLY A 18 26.84 -4.98 32.39
N ARG A 19 27.64 -5.89 31.85
CA ARG A 19 27.54 -6.35 30.45
C ARG A 19 26.32 -5.78 29.70
N THR A 20 26.49 -4.61 29.09
CA THR A 20 25.61 -4.15 28.02
C THR A 20 26.49 -3.83 26.83
N ALA A 21 26.81 -4.91 26.10
CA ALA A 21 27.38 -4.79 24.77
C ALA A 21 26.46 -3.88 23.95
N ARG A 22 27.01 -2.77 23.47
CA ARG A 22 26.42 -2.00 22.36
C ARG A 22 26.29 -2.98 21.19
N PRO A 23 25.10 -3.28 20.67
CA PRO A 23 25.05 -3.95 19.39
C PRO A 23 25.44 -2.94 18.31
N ASP A 24 26.53 -3.25 17.62
CA ASP A 24 26.87 -2.73 16.31
C ASP A 24 25.62 -2.67 15.42
N PHE A 25 25.28 -1.48 14.91
CA PHE A 25 24.15 -1.28 13.99
C PHE A 25 24.44 -1.76 12.56
N THR A 26 25.48 -2.55 12.37
CA THR A 26 25.83 -3.06 11.05
C THR A 26 25.79 -4.58 11.04
N ARG A 27 24.56 -5.11 11.00
CA ARG A 27 24.33 -6.38 10.31
C ARG A 27 23.02 -6.34 9.54
N LEU A 28 23.18 -6.17 8.24
CA LEU A 28 22.19 -6.45 7.20
C LEU A 28 21.43 -7.74 7.53
N ARG A 29 20.11 -7.65 7.67
CA ARG A 29 19.24 -8.80 7.44
C ARG A 29 18.10 -8.41 6.50
N ALA A 30 18.28 -8.84 5.26
CA ALA A 30 17.27 -9.28 4.30
C ALA A 30 15.99 -8.42 4.20
N ALA A 31 15.92 -7.69 3.09
CA ALA A 31 14.66 -7.41 2.43
C ALA A 31 13.87 -8.73 2.27
N SER A 32 12.78 -8.89 3.01
CA SER A 32 11.67 -9.75 2.61
C SER A 32 10.48 -9.66 3.58
N LEU A 33 9.35 -9.28 3.00
CA LEU A 33 7.99 -9.64 3.40
C LEU A 33 7.33 -8.82 4.52
N LEU A 34 7.13 -7.52 4.27
CA LEU A 34 5.82 -6.92 4.52
C LEU A 34 4.87 -7.29 3.37
N HIS A 35 4.77 -8.58 3.06
CA HIS A 35 3.54 -9.07 2.47
C HIS A 35 2.60 -9.18 3.66
N PRO A 36 1.52 -8.38 3.73
CA PRO A 36 0.43 -8.75 4.63
C PRO A 36 0.06 -10.21 4.32
N PRO A 37 -0.28 -11.03 5.34
CA PRO A 37 -0.73 -12.39 5.08
C PRO A 37 -1.78 -12.29 3.99
N ARG A 38 -1.57 -13.01 2.88
CA ARG A 38 -2.61 -13.18 1.88
C ARG A 38 -3.77 -13.76 2.66
N SER A 39 -4.75 -12.93 3.00
CA SER A 39 -6.01 -13.40 3.54
C SER A 39 -6.42 -14.50 2.57
N THR A 40 -6.61 -15.73 3.07
CA THR A 40 -7.16 -16.85 2.30
C THR A 40 -8.65 -16.61 2.05
N THR A 41 -9.00 -15.35 1.79
CA THR A 41 -10.27 -14.92 1.27
C THR A 41 -10.37 -15.58 -0.10
N PRO A 42 -11.43 -16.36 -0.35
CA PRO A 42 -11.66 -16.92 -1.67
C PRO A 42 -11.53 -15.82 -2.73
N PRO A 43 -10.95 -16.11 -3.92
CA PRO A 43 -10.78 -15.11 -4.98
C PRO A 43 -12.08 -14.33 -5.28
N ASP A 44 -13.22 -15.02 -5.21
CA ASP A 44 -14.54 -14.43 -5.42
C ASP A 44 -14.94 -13.40 -4.34
N ALA A 45 -14.57 -13.63 -3.08
CA ALA A 45 -14.81 -12.67 -2.01
C ALA A 45 -13.92 -11.42 -2.14
N LEU A 46 -12.68 -11.57 -2.63
CA LEU A 46 -11.82 -10.42 -2.96
C LEU A 46 -12.37 -9.61 -4.13
N ALA A 47 -12.86 -10.30 -5.17
CA ALA A 47 -13.51 -9.66 -6.31
C ALA A 47 -14.75 -8.86 -5.88
N ALA A 48 -15.60 -9.46 -5.04
CA ALA A 48 -16.77 -8.80 -4.47
C ALA A 48 -16.40 -7.55 -3.65
N ASP A 49 -15.34 -7.64 -2.83
CA ASP A 49 -14.84 -6.50 -2.07
C ASP A 49 -14.31 -5.36 -2.95
N VAL A 50 -13.53 -5.68 -3.99
CA VAL A 50 -13.04 -4.68 -4.95
C VAL A 50 -14.22 -3.97 -5.62
N LEU A 51 -15.23 -4.71 -6.05
CA LEU A 51 -16.39 -4.12 -6.70
C LEU A 51 -17.21 -3.26 -5.77
N ARG A 52 -17.39 -3.68 -4.51
CA ARG A 52 -18.04 -2.87 -3.47
C ARG A 52 -17.30 -1.54 -3.29
N ILE A 53 -15.96 -1.56 -3.25
CA ILE A 53 -15.14 -0.35 -3.13
C ILE A 53 -15.28 0.55 -4.39
N VAL A 54 -15.19 -0.04 -5.59
CA VAL A 54 -15.32 0.72 -6.86
C VAL A 54 -16.72 1.34 -7.01
N SER A 55 -17.74 0.68 -6.47
CA SER A 55 -19.13 1.17 -6.46
C SER A 55 -19.35 2.34 -5.49
N ASP A 56 -18.52 2.43 -4.44
CA ASP A 56 -18.66 3.48 -3.43
C ASP A 56 -18.12 4.81 -3.95
N SER A 57 -19.03 5.75 -4.19
CA SER A 57 -18.70 7.09 -4.67
C SER A 57 -17.83 7.90 -3.70
N ARG A 58 -17.80 7.53 -2.42
CA ARG A 58 -16.96 8.19 -1.40
C ARG A 58 -15.49 7.80 -1.48
N THR A 59 -15.17 6.68 -2.14
CA THR A 59 -13.81 6.14 -2.24
C THR A 59 -13.42 5.95 -3.70
N PRO A 60 -13.12 7.03 -4.44
CA PRO A 60 -12.73 6.93 -5.84
C PRO A 60 -11.46 6.09 -5.99
N VAL A 61 -11.54 5.06 -6.82
CA VAL A 61 -10.43 4.16 -7.15
C VAL A 61 -9.71 4.66 -8.39
N PHE A 62 -8.39 4.58 -8.36
CA PHE A 62 -7.51 4.96 -9.46
C PHE A 62 -6.56 3.81 -9.79
N VAL A 63 -6.21 3.72 -11.07
CA VAL A 63 -5.10 2.93 -11.57
C VAL A 63 -4.00 3.87 -12.02
N THR A 64 -2.76 3.53 -11.69
CA THR A 64 -1.58 4.21 -12.18
C THR A 64 -0.74 3.24 -12.97
N VAL A 65 -0.50 3.56 -14.25
CA VAL A 65 0.39 2.85 -15.14
C VAL A 65 1.67 3.67 -15.24
N HIS A 66 2.77 3.16 -14.67
CA HIS A 66 4.07 3.82 -14.78
C HIS A 66 4.72 3.54 -16.14
N ALA A 67 5.60 4.43 -16.59
CA ALA A 67 6.33 4.29 -17.87
C ALA A 67 7.08 2.94 -18.00
N GLY A 68 7.47 2.31 -16.89
CA GLY A 68 8.09 0.97 -16.86
C GLY A 68 7.09 -0.21 -16.87
N GLY A 69 5.83 0.01 -17.23
CA GLY A 69 4.80 -1.04 -17.31
C GLY A 69 4.27 -1.52 -15.97
N ARG A 70 4.70 -0.92 -14.84
CA ARG A 70 4.16 -1.24 -13.52
C ARG A 70 2.77 -0.63 -13.39
N ILE A 71 1.78 -1.47 -13.08
CA ILE A 71 0.40 -1.06 -12.84
C ILE A 71 0.12 -1.15 -11.35
N ARG A 72 -0.56 -0.15 -10.78
CA ARG A 72 -1.00 -0.17 -9.40
C ARG A 72 -2.40 0.40 -9.26
N TYR A 73 -3.26 -0.37 -8.60
CA TYR A 73 -4.61 0.05 -8.23
C TYR A 73 -4.65 0.51 -6.79
N GLY A 74 -5.44 1.54 -6.50
CA GLY A 74 -5.69 1.95 -5.14
C GLY A 74 -6.65 3.12 -5.01
N TYR A 75 -6.97 3.45 -3.77
CA TYR A 75 -7.85 4.56 -3.43
C TYR A 75 -7.33 5.28 -2.18
N TRP A 76 -7.75 6.53 -2.02
CA TRP A 76 -7.52 7.27 -0.80
C TRP A 76 -8.65 6.99 0.19
N ARG A 77 -8.31 6.45 1.36
CA ARG A 77 -9.28 6.29 2.44
C ARG A 77 -9.32 7.59 3.25
N PRO A 78 -10.49 8.25 3.38
CA PRO A 78 -10.61 9.46 4.19
C PRO A 78 -10.29 9.19 5.66
N VAL A 79 -10.04 10.25 6.43
CA VAL A 79 -9.85 10.14 7.88
C VAL A 79 -11.20 9.83 8.52
N ASP A 80 -11.25 8.76 9.30
CA ASP A 80 -12.38 8.41 10.16
C ASP A 80 -12.39 9.37 11.35
N SER A 81 -13.45 10.17 11.46
CA SER A 81 -13.57 11.20 12.50
C SER A 81 -13.79 10.64 13.91
N ALA A 82 -14.29 9.41 14.05
CA ALA A 82 -14.55 8.79 15.34
C ALA A 82 -13.27 8.20 15.98
N THR A 83 -12.37 7.68 15.14
CA THR A 83 -11.11 7.07 15.57
C THR A 83 -9.89 7.95 15.34
N GLY A 84 -10.03 9.05 14.58
CA GLY A 84 -8.93 9.91 14.14
C GLY A 84 -7.94 9.21 13.20
N ARG A 85 -8.30 8.04 12.65
CA ARG A 85 -7.42 7.21 11.82
C ARG A 85 -7.89 7.20 10.37
N GLY A 86 -6.97 7.17 9.41
CA GLY A 86 -7.28 7.17 7.99
C GLY A 86 -6.38 8.17 7.27
N GLY A 87 -6.84 8.73 6.15
CA GLY A 87 -5.98 9.56 5.30
C GLY A 87 -4.80 8.76 4.76
N CYS A 88 -5.05 7.52 4.35
CA CYS A 88 -4.02 6.62 3.86
C CYS A 88 -4.37 6.12 2.46
N TYR A 89 -3.33 5.95 1.65
CA TYR A 89 -3.46 5.26 0.38
C TYR A 89 -3.57 3.75 0.61
N VAL A 90 -4.64 3.14 0.09
CA VAL A 90 -4.88 1.70 0.17
C VAL A 90 -4.66 1.10 -1.21
N ALA A 91 -3.75 0.12 -1.30
CA ALA A 91 -3.49 -0.60 -2.54
C ALA A 91 -4.47 -1.76 -2.69
N LEU A 92 -5.02 -1.93 -3.89
CA LEU A 92 -5.89 -3.06 -4.23
C LEU A 92 -5.07 -4.19 -4.87
N PRO A 93 -5.52 -5.46 -4.75
CA PRO A 93 -4.89 -6.59 -5.43
C PRO A 93 -4.94 -6.39 -6.95
N THR A 94 -3.78 -6.24 -7.57
CA THR A 94 -3.67 -5.85 -9.00
C THR A 94 -4.14 -6.98 -9.91
N ASP A 95 -3.82 -8.22 -9.56
CA ASP A 95 -4.29 -9.44 -10.23
C ASP A 95 -5.83 -9.51 -10.28
N VAL A 96 -6.50 -9.29 -9.15
CA VAL A 96 -7.98 -9.29 -9.09
C VAL A 96 -8.57 -8.13 -9.90
N CYS A 97 -7.96 -6.94 -9.86
CA CYS A 97 -8.42 -5.81 -10.67
C CYS A 97 -8.27 -6.07 -12.18
N GLU A 98 -7.15 -6.64 -12.61
CA GLU A 98 -6.94 -7.00 -14.03
C GLU A 98 -7.88 -8.13 -14.49
N GLU A 99 -8.18 -9.11 -13.63
CA GLU A 99 -9.20 -10.13 -13.92
C GLU A 99 -10.59 -9.49 -14.08
N LEU A 100 -10.99 -8.60 -13.17
CA LEU A 100 -12.25 -7.87 -13.28
C LEU A 100 -12.30 -6.98 -14.53
N ARG A 101 -11.17 -6.39 -14.93
CA ARG A 101 -11.05 -5.55 -16.13
C ARG A 101 -11.19 -6.39 -17.39
N SER A 102 -10.44 -7.48 -17.49
CA SER A 102 -10.49 -8.40 -18.63
C SER A 102 -11.86 -9.08 -18.75
N GLY A 103 -12.51 -9.38 -17.63
CA GLY A 103 -13.90 -9.85 -17.56
C GLY A 103 -14.95 -8.76 -17.81
N GLY A 104 -14.55 -7.52 -18.10
CA GLY A 104 -15.46 -6.43 -18.45
C GLY A 104 -16.37 -5.99 -17.31
N ARG A 105 -15.96 -6.17 -16.05
CA ARG A 105 -16.71 -5.76 -14.85
C ARG A 105 -16.28 -4.40 -14.33
N ILE A 106 -15.04 -4.00 -14.61
CA ILE A 106 -14.52 -2.67 -14.34
C ILE A 106 -13.87 -2.10 -15.60
N ALA A 107 -13.88 -0.78 -15.73
CA ALA A 107 -13.29 -0.06 -16.83
C ALA A 107 -12.35 1.03 -16.31
N TRP A 108 -11.39 1.44 -17.15
CA TRP A 108 -10.64 2.68 -16.90
C TRP A 108 -11.37 3.79 -17.64
N GLY A 109 -11.68 4.86 -16.91
CA GLY A 109 -12.19 6.11 -17.48
C GLY A 109 -11.07 6.95 -18.08
N GLU A 110 -11.31 8.26 -18.12
CA GLU A 110 -10.42 9.22 -18.77
C GLU A 110 -8.98 9.15 -18.21
N PRO A 111 -7.96 8.96 -19.07
CA PRO A 111 -6.57 8.96 -18.68
C PRO A 111 -6.03 10.37 -18.43
N VAL A 112 -5.48 10.60 -17.25
CA VAL A 112 -4.65 11.77 -16.96
C VAL A 112 -3.19 11.35 -17.11
N THR A 113 -2.52 11.86 -18.14
CA THR A 113 -1.15 11.46 -18.46
C THR A 113 -0.16 12.49 -17.94
N ASP A 114 0.85 12.03 -17.21
CA ASP A 114 2.05 12.77 -16.88
C ASP A 114 3.29 12.07 -17.49
N PRO A 115 4.44 12.74 -17.61
CA PRO A 115 5.61 12.16 -18.29
C PRO A 115 6.12 10.83 -17.67
N SER A 116 5.77 10.56 -16.41
CA SER A 116 6.27 9.40 -15.66
C SER A 116 5.25 8.27 -15.49
N LYS A 117 3.96 8.58 -15.60
CA LYS A 117 2.85 7.65 -15.40
C LYS A 117 1.56 8.18 -16.05
N THR A 118 0.65 7.28 -16.34
CA THR A 118 -0.74 7.58 -16.68
C THR A 118 -1.61 7.15 -15.52
N THR A 119 -2.48 8.04 -15.04
CA THR A 119 -3.45 7.73 -13.99
C THR A 119 -4.86 7.79 -14.56
N CYS A 120 -5.61 6.71 -14.42
CA CYS A 120 -7.01 6.65 -14.85
C CYS A 120 -7.92 6.41 -13.65
N ARG A 121 -9.12 6.99 -13.68
CA ARG A 121 -10.16 6.61 -12.72
C ARG A 121 -10.70 5.23 -13.07
N VAL A 122 -10.94 4.40 -12.07
CA VAL A 122 -11.58 3.09 -12.25
C VAL A 122 -13.06 3.21 -11.96
N THR A 123 -13.89 2.70 -12.85
CA THR A 123 -15.35 2.67 -12.70
C THR A 123 -15.87 1.26 -12.89
N LEU A 124 -17.08 0.98 -12.41
CA LEU A 124 -17.78 -0.21 -12.86
C LEU A 124 -17.99 -0.12 -14.37
N ALA A 125 -17.83 -1.25 -15.04
CA ALA A 125 -18.31 -1.38 -16.40
C ALA A 125 -19.83 -1.51 -16.33
N HIS A 126 -20.53 -0.42 -16.61
CA HIS A 126 -21.94 -0.53 -16.93
C HIS A 126 -22.01 -1.32 -18.24
N THR A 127 -22.77 -2.42 -18.26
CA THR A 127 -23.29 -2.94 -19.53
C THR A 127 -23.87 -1.72 -20.23
N PRO A 128 -23.43 -1.35 -21.44
CA PRO A 128 -24.12 -0.30 -22.16
C PRO A 128 -25.55 -0.81 -22.29
N ALA A 129 -26.47 -0.22 -21.52
CA ALA A 129 -27.85 -0.21 -21.92
C ALA A 129 -27.76 0.41 -23.31
N ARG A 130 -27.90 -0.45 -24.33
CA ARG A 130 -28.06 -0.10 -25.74
C ARG A 130 -28.67 1.29 -25.76
N ALA A 131 -27.89 2.30 -26.17
CA ALA A 131 -28.37 3.66 -26.28
C ALA A 131 -29.66 3.56 -27.10
N GLY A 132 -30.78 3.63 -26.38
CA GLY A 132 -32.11 3.44 -26.92
C GLY A 132 -32.30 4.59 -27.85
N ARG A 133 -32.35 4.29 -29.14
CA ARG A 133 -32.80 5.22 -30.13
C ARG A 133 -34.32 5.34 -29.93
N GLU A 134 -34.76 6.45 -29.35
CA GLU A 134 -36.17 6.90 -29.31
C GLU A 134 -36.17 8.33 -28.72
N GLU A 135 -36.76 9.39 -29.26
CA GLU A 135 -37.58 9.70 -30.45
C GLU A 135 -37.62 11.25 -30.50
N GLY A 136 -37.58 11.92 -31.65
CA GLY A 136 -38.76 12.26 -32.46
C GLY A 136 -38.63 13.77 -32.79
N SER A 137 -38.34 14.17 -34.03
CA SER A 137 -39.35 14.56 -35.03
C SER A 137 -40.47 15.45 -34.49
N ALA A 138 -40.33 16.76 -34.73
CA ALA A 138 -41.37 17.76 -35.01
C ALA A 138 -40.64 19.12 -35.09
N ALA A 139 -40.84 20.01 -36.05
CA ALA A 139 -41.52 20.06 -37.34
C ALA A 139 -40.91 21.30 -38.05
#